data_AF-A0A267TIV1-F1
#
_entry.id   AF-A0A267TIV1-F1
#
_cell.length_a   1.000
_cell.length_b   1.000
_cell.length_c   1.000
_cell.angle_alpha   90.00
_cell.angle_beta   90.00
_cell.angle_gamma   90.00
#
_symmetry.space_group_name_H-M   'P 1'
#
loop_
_entity.id
_entity.type
_entity.pdbx_description
1 polymer ?
#
loop_
_entity_poly.entity_id
_entity_poly.type
_entity_poly.pdbx_seq_one_letter_code
_entity_poly.pdbx_strand_id
1 'polypeptide(L)'
;MKYKKHVFVCTNVKPAPKKCCGEERGMALVNALKDELKEKGLNLEIRAQKAGCLDVCAFGPSMVVYPEGVFYGNVELSDIPEIVESHLVNDKVVERLVIA
;
A
#
# COMPACT_ATOMS: atom_id res chain seq x y z
N MET A 1 5.44 -0.08 -18.45
CA MET A 1 5.37 -0.59 -17.06
C MET A 1 5.07 -2.09 -17.12
N LYS A 2 5.68 -2.96 -16.29
CA LYS A 2 5.49 -4.43 -16.38
C LYS A 2 4.14 -4.92 -15.83
N TYR A 3 3.59 -4.20 -14.85
CA TYR A 3 2.31 -4.48 -14.20
C TYR A 3 1.33 -3.37 -14.54
N LYS A 4 0.02 -3.67 -14.56
CA LYS A 4 -1.05 -2.67 -14.71
C LYS A 4 -1.04 -1.68 -13.56
N LYS A 5 -0.90 -2.18 -12.33
CA LYS A 5 -0.67 -1.38 -11.12
C LYS A 5 0.50 -1.95 -10.32
N HIS A 6 1.27 -1.08 -9.68
CA HIS A 6 2.33 -1.48 -8.75
C HIS A 6 2.17 -0.74 -7.42
N VAL A 7 1.88 -1.50 -6.38
CA VAL A 7 1.71 -1.02 -5.00
C VAL A 7 3.01 -1.21 -4.23
N PHE A 8 3.55 -0.11 -3.71
CA PHE A 8 4.71 -0.11 -2.83
C PHE A 8 4.29 0.24 -1.41
N VAL A 9 4.57 -0.65 -0.47
CA VAL A 9 4.20 -0.47 0.94
C VAL A 9 5.44 -0.18 1.76
N CYS A 10 5.45 0.91 2.52
CA CYS A 10 6.58 1.27 3.36
C CYS A 10 6.70 0.30 4.54
N THR A 11 7.82 -0.41 4.63
CA THR A 11 8.16 -1.30 5.76
C THR A 11 9.35 -0.78 6.55
N ASN A 12 9.71 0.50 6.36
CA ASN A 12 10.92 1.07 6.94
C ASN A 12 10.83 1.22 8.47
N VAL A 13 11.94 0.88 9.14
CA VAL A 13 12.12 1.02 10.59
C VAL A 13 13.12 2.16 10.85
N LYS A 14 12.82 2.99 11.84
CA LYS A 14 13.74 4.01 12.36
C LYS A 14 13.91 3.78 13.86
N PRO A 15 15.09 4.06 14.44
CA PRO A 15 15.29 3.97 15.88
C PRO A 15 14.37 4.96 16.60
N ALA A 16 13.84 4.55 17.76
CA ALA A 16 13.06 5.41 18.64
C ALA A 16 13.88 6.67 19.00
N PRO A 17 13.25 7.86 19.10
CA PRO A 17 11.81 8.14 19.08
C PRO A 17 11.25 8.50 17.70
N LYS A 18 11.98 8.28 16.60
CA LYS A 18 11.54 8.72 15.26
C LYS A 18 10.33 7.91 14.79
N LYS A 19 9.24 8.60 14.41
CA LYS A 19 8.04 7.97 13.82
C LYS A 19 8.41 7.29 12.49
N CYS A 20 7.93 6.07 12.28
CA CYS A 20 8.07 5.30 11.06
C CYS A 20 6.90 4.31 10.89
N CYS A 21 6.78 3.69 9.71
CA CYS A 21 5.71 2.71 9.44
C CYS A 21 5.92 1.43 10.26
N GLY A 22 7.18 1.00 10.39
CA GLY A 22 7.55 -0.23 11.09
C GLY A 22 7.42 -1.45 10.18
N GLU A 23 8.30 -2.43 10.38
CA GLU A 23 8.37 -3.62 9.53
C GLU A 23 7.16 -4.52 9.71
N GLU A 24 6.75 -4.81 10.95
CA GLU A 24 5.63 -5.69 11.26
C GLU A 24 4.32 -5.22 10.62
N ARG A 25 3.92 -3.97 10.89
CA ARG A 25 2.70 -3.37 10.33
C ARG A 25 2.76 -3.27 8.80
N GLY A 26 3.90 -2.82 8.26
CA GLY A 26 4.07 -2.71 6.81
C GLY A 26 4.02 -4.07 6.11
N MET A 27 4.66 -5.10 6.66
CA MET A 27 4.63 -6.46 6.11
C MET A 27 3.26 -7.10 6.22
N ALA A 28 2.49 -6.83 7.27
CA ALA A 28 1.10 -7.27 7.38
C ALA A 28 0.25 -6.72 6.21
N LEU A 29 0.38 -5.43 5.89
CA LEU A 29 -0.29 -4.82 4.73
C LEU A 29 0.18 -5.41 3.39
N VAL A 30 1.48 -5.67 3.23
CA VAL A 30 2.03 -6.34 2.02
C VAL A 30 1.41 -7.71 1.82
N ASN A 31 1.30 -8.51 2.87
CA ASN A 31 0.76 -9.86 2.80
C ASN A 31 -0.74 -9.82 2.50
N ALA A 32 -1.51 -9.00 3.21
CA ALA A 32 -2.94 -8.82 2.97
C ALA A 32 -3.24 -8.41 1.52
N LEU A 33 -2.47 -7.47 0.95
CA LEU A 33 -2.59 -7.10 -0.46
C LEU A 33 -2.31 -8.27 -1.41
N LYS A 34 -1.27 -9.06 -1.14
CA LYS A 34 -0.93 -10.21 -1.99
C LYS A 34 -2.00 -11.30 -1.94
N ASP A 35 -2.56 -11.55 -0.77
CA ASP A 35 -3.59 -12.55 -0.56
C ASP A 35 -4.88 -12.13 -1.28
N GLU A 36 -5.35 -10.91 -1.08
CA GLU A 36 -6.53 -10.36 -1.76
C GLU A 36 -6.38 -10.37 -3.29
N LEU A 37 -5.20 -9.98 -3.81
CA LEU A 37 -4.92 -10.01 -5.24
C LEU A 37 -4.87 -11.44 -5.80
N LYS A 38 -4.41 -12.41 -5.01
CA LYS A 38 -4.38 -13.82 -5.40
C LYS A 38 -5.78 -14.42 -5.41
N GLU A 39 -6.60 -14.11 -4.41
CA GLU A 39 -8.00 -14.55 -4.33
C GLU A 39 -8.82 -14.05 -5.53
N LYS A 40 -8.55 -12.84 -6.01
CA LYS A 40 -9.17 -12.28 -7.21
C LYS A 40 -8.51 -12.71 -8.53
N GLY A 41 -7.43 -13.49 -8.51
CA GLY A 41 -6.69 -13.91 -9.71
C GLY A 41 -5.90 -12.79 -10.40
N LEU A 42 -5.64 -11.67 -9.71
CA LEU A 42 -5.03 -10.45 -10.25
C LEU A 42 -3.52 -10.36 -9.98
N ASN A 43 -2.93 -11.34 -9.28
CA ASN A 43 -1.54 -11.35 -8.84
C ASN A 43 -0.48 -11.41 -9.99
N LEU A 44 -0.92 -11.62 -11.24
CA LEU A 44 -0.08 -11.50 -12.43
C LEU A 44 -0.09 -10.09 -13.04
N GLU A 45 -1.18 -9.35 -12.84
CA GLU A 45 -1.42 -8.04 -13.45
C GLU A 45 -1.08 -6.89 -12.49
N ILE A 46 -1.35 -7.08 -11.19
CA ILE A 46 -1.12 -6.11 -10.13
C ILE A 46 -0.10 -6.67 -9.16
N ARG A 47 0.92 -5.86 -8.85
CA ARG A 47 2.01 -6.25 -7.95
C ARG A 47 1.97 -5.46 -6.67
N ALA A 48 1.99 -6.15 -5.52
CA ALA A 48 2.28 -5.55 -4.22
C ALA A 48 3.70 -5.93 -3.75
N GLN A 49 4.47 -4.94 -3.30
CA GLN A 49 5.84 -5.15 -2.83
C GLN A 49 6.17 -4.26 -1.64
N LYS A 50 7.08 -4.74 -0.77
CA LYS A 50 7.67 -3.92 0.27
C LYS A 50 8.59 -2.84 -0.34
N ALA A 51 8.65 -1.70 0.33
CA ALA A 51 9.49 -0.57 -0.02
C ALA A 51 10.20 -0.01 1.22
N GLY A 52 11.27 0.74 0.97
CA GLY A 52 11.94 1.55 1.99
C GLY A 52 11.09 2.75 2.42
N CYS A 53 11.74 3.76 3.00
CA CYS A 53 11.06 5.01 3.38
C CYS A 53 10.45 5.68 2.14
N LEU A 54 9.18 6.07 2.24
CA LEU A 54 8.47 6.86 1.22
C LEU A 54 8.39 8.36 1.61
N ASP A 55 9.18 8.77 2.61
CA ASP A 55 9.25 10.14 3.17
C ASP A 55 7.97 10.73 3.77
N VAL A 56 6.87 9.98 3.77
CA VAL A 56 5.58 10.35 4.37
C VAL A 56 5.35 9.72 5.75
N CYS A 57 6.41 9.58 6.57
CA CYS A 57 6.32 8.91 7.88
C CYS A 57 5.29 9.53 8.85
N ALA A 58 4.92 10.80 8.66
CA ALA A 58 3.86 11.47 9.42
C ALA A 58 2.51 10.76 9.29
N PHE A 59 2.27 10.10 8.15
CA PHE A 59 1.04 9.40 7.80
C PHE A 59 1.25 7.88 7.70
N GLY A 60 2.28 7.32 8.36
CA GLY A 60 2.53 5.88 8.33
C GLY A 60 1.51 5.08 9.15
N PRO A 61 1.13 3.84 8.74
CA PRO A 61 1.63 3.11 7.58
C PRO A 61 1.20 3.70 6.24
N SER A 62 2.16 3.79 5.31
CA SER A 62 1.95 4.45 4.02
C SER A 62 2.23 3.50 2.86
N MET A 63 1.49 3.67 1.77
CA MET A 63 1.76 3.01 0.49
C MET A 63 1.54 3.96 -0.68
N VAL A 64 2.12 3.63 -1.83
CA VAL A 64 1.90 4.35 -3.08
C VAL A 64 1.50 3.39 -4.18
N VAL A 65 0.53 3.79 -5.00
CA VAL A 65 0.05 3.05 -6.16
C VAL A 65 0.49 3.77 -7.44
N TYR A 66 1.23 3.07 -8.28
CA TYR A 66 1.61 3.53 -9.62
C TYR A 66 0.83 2.77 -10.72
N PRO A 67 0.63 3.36 -11.91
CA PRO A 67 1.21 4.62 -12.42
C PRO A 67 0.64 5.94 -11.88
N GLU A 68 -0.50 5.94 -11.19
CA GLU A 68 -1.19 7.18 -10.78
C GLU A 68 -0.40 8.02 -9.78
N GLY A 69 0.48 7.40 -9.00
CA GLY A 69 1.25 8.10 -7.97
C GLY A 69 0.43 8.47 -6.75
N VAL A 70 -0.70 7.79 -6.50
CA VAL A 70 -1.58 8.04 -5.35
C VAL A 70 -0.91 7.53 -4.08
N PHE A 71 -0.71 8.41 -3.11
CA PHE A 71 -0.21 8.04 -1.80
C PHE A 71 -1.35 7.84 -0.82
N TYR A 72 -1.37 6.67 -0.19
CA TYR A 72 -2.23 6.37 0.94
C TYR A 72 -1.46 6.44 2.25
N GLY A 73 -2.10 7.00 3.27
CA GLY A 73 -1.58 7.09 4.63
C GLY A 73 -2.57 6.57 5.67
N ASN A 74 -2.06 6.27 6.85
CA ASN A 74 -2.78 5.69 7.98
C ASN A 74 -3.54 4.42 7.60
N VAL A 75 -2.98 3.63 6.67
CA VAL A 75 -3.65 2.44 6.13
C VAL A 75 -3.67 1.34 7.18
N GLU A 76 -4.85 0.76 7.38
CA GLU A 76 -5.10 -0.38 8.24
C GLU A 76 -5.39 -1.64 7.42
N LEU A 77 -5.34 -2.82 8.05
CA LEU A 77 -5.63 -4.09 7.38
C LEU A 77 -7.08 -4.16 6.86
N SER A 78 -8.01 -3.53 7.58
CA SER A 78 -9.42 -3.39 7.20
C SER A 78 -9.63 -2.58 5.92
N ASP A 79 -8.69 -1.72 5.54
CA ASP A 79 -8.79 -0.90 4.34
C ASP A 79 -8.39 -1.66 3.07
N ILE A 80 -7.67 -2.78 3.20
CA ILE A 80 -7.11 -3.51 2.05
C ILE A 80 -8.19 -3.99 1.06
N PRO A 81 -9.31 -4.59 1.49
CA PRO A 81 -10.36 -5.00 0.56
C PRO A 81 -10.94 -3.82 -0.24
N GLU A 82 -11.13 -2.66 0.41
CA GLU A 82 -11.62 -1.44 -0.25
C GLU A 82 -10.60 -0.87 -1.25
N ILE A 83 -9.32 -0.80 -0.87
CA ILE A 83 -8.24 -0.34 -1.76
C ILE A 83 -8.14 -1.24 -2.99
N VAL A 84 -8.19 -2.56 -2.81
CA VAL A 84 -8.09 -3.51 -3.94
C VAL A 84 -9.30 -3.38 -4.84
N GLU A 85 -10.52 -3.43 -4.28
CA GLU A 85 -11.74 -3.38 -5.08
C GLU A 85 -11.96 -2.01 -5.72
N SER A 86 -11.96 -0.93 -4.94
CA SER A 86 -12.24 0.40 -5.46
C SER A 86 -11.13 0.89 -6.37
N HIS A 87 -9.88 0.89 -5.91
CA HIS A 87 -8.81 1.54 -6.62
C HIS A 87 -8.10 0.63 -7.62
N LEU A 88 -7.64 -0.54 -7.17
CA LEU A 88 -6.79 -1.38 -8.03
C LEU A 88 -7.58 -2.09 -9.13
N VAL A 89 -8.86 -2.40 -8.90
CA VAL A 89 -9.75 -3.05 -9.87
C VAL A 89 -10.60 -2.05 -10.63
N ASN A 90 -11.22 -1.10 -9.94
CA ASN A 90 -12.23 -0.21 -10.53
C ASN A 90 -11.71 1.21 -10.83
N ASP A 91 -10.41 1.48 -10.66
CA ASP A 91 -9.77 2.79 -10.90
C ASP A 91 -10.43 3.96 -10.11
N LYS A 92 -11.02 3.67 -8.95
CA LYS A 92 -11.66 4.65 -8.04
C LYS A 92 -10.85 4.80 -6.76
N VAL A 93 -10.17 5.93 -6.63
CA VAL A 93 -9.32 6.26 -5.48
C VAL A 93 -10.13 6.30 -4.18
N VAL A 94 -9.56 5.77 -3.09
CA VAL A 94 -10.15 5.82 -1.74
C VAL A 94 -9.77 7.14 -1.08
N GLU A 95 -10.47 8.22 -1.45
CA GLU A 95 -10.14 9.61 -1.11
C GLU A 95 -9.88 9.86 0.39
N ARG A 96 -10.60 9.15 1.28
CA ARG A 96 -10.42 9.29 2.74
C ARG A 96 -9.02 8.90 3.24
N LEU A 97 -8.27 8.11 2.47
CA LEU A 97 -6.92 7.63 2.82
C LEU A 97 -5.82 8.40 2.07
N VAL A 98 -6.18 9.24 1.09
CA VAL A 98 -5.20 9.92 0.25
C VAL A 98 -4.48 11.00 1.03
N ILE A 99 -3.16 11.07 0.85
CA ILE A 99 -2.30 12.10 1.46
C ILE A 99 -1.51 12.92 0.45
N ALA A 100 -1.39 12.43 -0.79
CA ALA A 100 -0.79 13.12 -1.93
C ALA A 100 -1.24 12.48 -3.26
#